data_AF-A0A497PHA1-F1
#
_entry.id   AF-A0A497PHA1-F1
#
_cell.length_a   1.000
_cell.length_b   1.000
_cell.length_c   1.000
_cell.angle_alpha   90.00
_cell.angle_beta   90.00
_cell.angle_gamma   90.00
#
_symmetry.space_group_name_H-M   'P 1'
#
loop_
_entity.id
_entity.type
_entity.pdbx_description
1 polymer ?
#
loop_
_entity_poly.entity_id
_entity_poly.type
_entity_poly.pdbx_seq_one_letter_code
_entity_poly.pdbx_strand_id
1 'polypeptide(L)'
;MDKKLLTDDIIIEKLEKDGFMEEPDGPWLLEYIEEQHGGKLDKTSDYVDDRHSLKIYSESTYDGYDIWWCTYDEKPYISQDGFYYEDYTEWSSRALDELTSGSDVWVEPHLWDDMEYEFNYELEQWWQDVYQELFDEKKDELLDSGDYYEEKEEE
;
A
#
# COMPACT_ATOMS: atom_id res chain seq x y z
N MET A 1 -39.19 -17.79 -5.83
CA MET A 1 -37.92 -17.31 -6.37
C MET A 1 -36.97 -18.48 -6.27
N ASP A 2 -36.45 -18.93 -7.40
CA ASP A 2 -35.38 -19.92 -7.42
C ASP A 2 -34.11 -19.18 -7.02
N LYS A 3 -33.48 -19.57 -5.90
CA LYS A 3 -32.22 -18.98 -5.47
C LYS A 3 -31.12 -19.38 -6.45
N LYS A 4 -30.18 -18.47 -6.73
CA LYS A 4 -29.04 -18.74 -7.60
C LYS A 4 -27.85 -19.25 -6.77
N LEU A 5 -27.10 -20.21 -7.29
CA LEU A 5 -25.82 -20.60 -6.68
C LEU A 5 -24.86 -19.39 -6.71
N LEU A 6 -24.28 -19.05 -5.56
CA LEU A 6 -23.22 -18.07 -5.48
C LEU A 6 -21.90 -18.71 -5.93
N THR A 7 -21.19 -18.04 -6.84
CA THR A 7 -19.88 -18.47 -7.35
C THR A 7 -18.92 -17.29 -7.25
N ASP A 8 -17.63 -17.56 -7.17
CA ASP A 8 -16.60 -16.53 -7.08
C ASP A 8 -16.70 -15.54 -8.25
N ASP A 9 -16.92 -16.03 -9.47
CA ASP A 9 -17.16 -15.19 -10.66
C ASP A 9 -18.29 -14.15 -10.47
N ILE A 10 -19.35 -14.50 -9.72
CA ILE A 10 -20.46 -13.57 -9.46
C ILE A 10 -20.04 -12.49 -8.47
N ILE A 11 -19.22 -12.85 -7.48
CA ILE A 11 -18.68 -11.91 -6.49
C ILE A 11 -17.72 -10.95 -7.17
N ILE A 12 -16.79 -11.47 -7.98
CA ILE A 12 -15.84 -10.68 -8.78
C ILE A 12 -16.59 -9.72 -9.72
N GLU A 13 -17.59 -10.21 -10.48
CA GLU A 13 -18.38 -9.34 -11.37
C GLU A 13 -19.13 -8.22 -10.62
N LYS A 14 -19.43 -8.42 -9.33
CA LYS A 14 -20.07 -7.41 -8.48
C LYS A 14 -19.06 -6.41 -7.94
N LEU A 15 -17.90 -6.86 -7.48
CA LEU A 15 -16.81 -5.99 -7.06
C LEU A 15 -16.32 -5.10 -8.20
N GLU A 16 -16.14 -5.65 -9.41
CA GLU A 16 -15.80 -4.88 -10.61
C GLU A 16 -16.84 -3.80 -10.94
N LYS A 17 -18.13 -4.09 -10.72
CA LYS A 17 -19.21 -3.10 -10.91
C LYS A 17 -19.20 -2.00 -9.85
N ASP A 18 -18.71 -2.32 -8.66
CA ASP A 18 -18.54 -1.37 -7.56
C ASP A 18 -17.22 -0.57 -7.71
N GLY A 19 -16.37 -0.94 -8.66
CA GLY A 19 -15.14 -0.22 -9.04
C GLY A 19 -13.85 -0.85 -8.52
N PHE A 20 -13.92 -2.02 -7.90
CA PHE A 20 -12.76 -2.74 -7.37
C PHE A 20 -12.18 -3.71 -8.40
N MET A 21 -10.86 -3.81 -8.46
CA MET A 21 -10.15 -4.72 -9.36
C MET A 21 -9.35 -5.72 -8.51
N GLU A 22 -9.25 -6.98 -8.93
CA GLU A 22 -8.45 -7.98 -8.22
C GLU A 22 -6.94 -7.69 -8.31
N GLU A 23 -6.47 -7.28 -9.49
CA GLU A 23 -5.07 -6.97 -9.77
C GLU A 23 -4.94 -5.56 -10.40
N PRO A 24 -5.14 -4.48 -9.61
CA PRO A 24 -4.92 -3.11 -10.06
C PRO A 24 -3.43 -2.81 -10.21
N ASP A 25 -3.10 -1.74 -10.94
CA ASP A 25 -1.74 -1.24 -11.02
C ASP A 25 -1.37 -0.33 -9.83
N GLY A 26 -0.06 -0.12 -9.63
CA GLY A 26 0.45 0.73 -8.55
C GLY A 26 -0.17 2.15 -8.51
N PRO A 27 -0.33 2.85 -9.64
CA PRO A 27 -1.04 4.14 -9.67
C PRO A 27 -2.47 4.08 -9.14
N TRP A 28 -3.26 3.08 -9.52
CA TRP A 28 -4.62 2.90 -9.00
C TRP A 28 -4.61 2.64 -7.49
N LEU A 29 -3.67 1.82 -6.99
CA LEU A 29 -3.53 1.54 -5.56
C LEU A 29 -3.17 2.80 -4.76
N LEU A 30 -2.28 3.64 -5.28
CA LEU A 30 -1.93 4.91 -4.64
C LEU A 30 -3.11 5.89 -4.63
N GLU A 31 -3.91 5.94 -5.70
CA GLU A 31 -5.14 6.73 -5.75
C GLU A 31 -6.16 6.22 -4.71
N TYR A 32 -6.33 4.90 -4.62
CA TYR A 32 -7.20 4.28 -3.61
C TYR A 32 -6.74 4.59 -2.18
N ILE A 33 -5.43 4.51 -1.89
CA ILE A 33 -4.87 4.88 -0.59
C ILE A 33 -5.12 6.36 -0.29
N GLU A 34 -4.88 7.25 -1.24
CA GLU A 34 -5.15 8.69 -1.05
C GLU A 34 -6.63 8.94 -0.76
N GLU A 35 -7.56 8.25 -1.43
CA GLU A 35 -8.99 8.43 -1.24
C GLU A 35 -9.54 7.83 0.05
N GLN A 36 -9.11 6.62 0.42
CA GLN A 36 -9.66 5.88 1.55
C GLN A 36 -8.90 6.11 2.87
N HIS A 37 -7.58 6.32 2.79
CA HIS A 37 -6.71 6.48 3.95
C HIS A 37 -6.17 7.90 4.10
N GLY A 38 -5.98 8.63 2.99
CA GLY A 38 -5.56 10.03 2.99
C GLY A 38 -4.06 10.27 2.83
N GLY A 39 -3.24 9.22 2.83
CA GLY A 39 -1.79 9.32 2.70
C GLY A 39 -1.34 9.54 1.27
N LYS A 40 -0.28 10.35 1.09
CA LYS A 40 0.26 10.70 -0.23
C LYS A 40 1.75 10.43 -0.32
N LEU A 41 2.16 9.86 -1.46
CA LEU A 41 3.56 9.63 -1.77
C LEU A 41 4.11 10.75 -2.66
N ASP A 42 5.13 11.45 -2.18
CA ASP A 42 5.95 12.36 -2.98
C ASP A 42 7.32 11.74 -3.26
N LYS A 43 7.56 11.45 -4.54
CA LYS A 43 8.79 10.88 -5.08
C LYS A 43 9.42 11.74 -6.18
N THR A 44 8.92 12.97 -6.34
CA THR A 44 9.26 13.83 -7.49
C THR A 44 9.78 15.20 -7.07
N SER A 45 9.46 15.65 -5.86
CA SER A 45 9.95 16.92 -5.34
C SER A 45 11.39 16.80 -4.85
N ASP A 46 12.24 17.75 -5.28
CA ASP A 46 13.60 17.95 -4.73
C ASP A 46 13.58 18.58 -3.32
N TYR A 47 12.41 18.79 -2.73
CA TYR A 47 12.25 19.49 -1.46
C TYR A 47 11.31 18.75 -0.53
N VAL A 48 11.79 18.48 0.68
CA VAL A 48 11.02 17.92 1.78
C VAL A 48 10.52 19.02 2.71
N ASP A 49 9.26 18.94 3.14
CA ASP A 49 8.65 19.86 4.10
C ASP A 49 7.96 19.12 5.25
N ASP A 50 7.47 19.87 6.23
CA ASP A 50 6.89 19.35 7.48
C ASP A 50 5.54 18.62 7.30
N ARG A 51 5.01 18.54 6.08
CA ARG A 51 3.78 17.76 5.80
C ARG A 51 4.07 16.28 5.72
N HIS A 52 5.30 15.92 5.33
CA HIS A 52 5.74 14.54 5.19
C HIS A 52 6.13 14.00 6.56
N SER A 53 5.39 12.99 7.01
CA SER A 53 5.64 12.33 8.29
C SER A 53 6.84 11.42 8.19
N LEU A 54 6.96 10.62 7.12
CA LEU A 54 8.13 9.80 6.85
C LEU A 54 8.95 10.41 5.71
N LYS A 55 10.27 10.44 5.91
CA LYS A 55 11.26 11.00 4.97
C LYS A 55 12.32 9.95 4.70
N ILE A 56 12.52 9.61 3.43
CA ILE A 56 13.52 8.64 2.97
C ILE A 56 14.51 9.33 2.05
N TYR A 57 15.77 9.45 2.47
CA TYR A 57 16.79 10.23 1.75
C TYR A 57 18.21 9.81 2.07
N SER A 58 19.18 10.34 1.34
CA SER A 58 20.60 10.07 1.54
C SER A 58 21.39 11.34 1.81
N GLU A 59 22.45 11.24 2.61
CA GLU A 59 23.41 12.31 2.86
C GLU A 59 24.85 11.80 2.74
N SER A 60 25.67 12.52 1.97
CA SER A 60 27.10 12.26 1.92
C SER A 60 27.82 12.87 3.12
N THR A 61 28.61 12.04 3.79
CA THR A 61 29.50 12.41 4.89
C THR A 61 30.76 13.12 4.38
N TYR A 62 31.40 13.87 5.28
CA TYR A 62 32.63 14.61 4.96
C TYR A 62 33.79 13.69 4.51
N ASP A 63 33.83 12.44 4.98
CA ASP A 63 34.81 11.43 4.62
C ASP A 63 34.41 10.58 3.40
N GLY A 64 33.29 10.90 2.75
CA GLY A 64 32.91 10.35 1.44
C GLY A 64 32.12 9.04 1.48
N TYR A 65 31.52 8.70 2.62
CA TYR A 65 30.49 7.67 2.72
C TYR A 65 29.10 8.27 2.58
N ASP A 66 28.15 7.52 2.04
CA ASP A 66 26.74 7.89 2.06
C ASP A 66 26.05 7.23 3.26
N ILE A 67 25.15 7.97 3.89
CA ILE A 67 24.23 7.48 4.92
C ILE A 67 22.84 7.64 4.37
N TRP A 68 22.03 6.60 4.47
CA TRP A 68 20.62 6.63 4.12
C TRP A 68 19.77 6.79 5.37
N TRP A 69 18.68 7.52 5.25
CA TRP A 69 17.79 7.88 6.33
C TRP A 69 16.38 7.41 5.99
N CYS A 70 15.73 6.73 6.92
CA CYS A 70 14.30 6.44 6.88
C CYS A 70 13.69 6.85 8.22
N THR A 71 13.20 8.08 8.30
CA THR A 71 12.97 8.77 9.58
C THR A 71 11.67 9.57 9.62
N TYR A 72 11.16 9.73 10.83
CA TYR A 72 10.07 10.64 11.16
C TYR A 72 10.55 12.01 11.65
N ASP A 73 11.82 12.11 12.01
CA ASP A 73 12.38 13.27 12.68
C ASP A 73 13.00 14.27 11.69
N GLU A 74 12.95 15.55 12.02
CA GLU A 74 13.76 16.57 11.32
C GLU A 74 15.27 16.39 11.54
N LYS A 75 15.65 15.69 12.61
CA LYS A 75 17.04 15.45 13.03
C LYS A 75 17.21 13.99 13.41
N PRO A 76 17.36 13.11 12.43
CA PRO A 76 17.41 11.67 12.66
C PRO A 76 18.63 11.24 13.45
N TYR A 77 18.50 10.13 14.18
CA TYR A 77 19.59 9.53 14.94
C TYR A 77 20.19 8.37 14.17
N ILE A 78 21.51 8.44 13.90
CA ILE A 78 22.21 7.43 13.09
C ILE A 78 22.05 6.00 13.60
N SER A 79 21.81 5.80 14.90
CA SER A 79 21.65 4.47 15.49
C SER A 79 20.24 3.87 15.37
N GLN A 80 19.25 4.67 14.94
CA GLN A 80 17.84 4.26 14.89
C GLN A 80 17.26 4.39 13.49
N ASP A 81 17.55 5.49 12.81
CA ASP A 81 16.94 5.82 11.51
C ASP A 81 17.96 5.92 10.38
N GLY A 82 19.26 5.84 10.72
CA GLY A 82 20.37 5.94 9.79
C GLY A 82 20.93 4.57 9.43
N PHE A 83 21.11 4.34 8.14
CA PHE A 83 21.56 3.08 7.58
C PHE A 83 22.86 3.31 6.81
N TYR A 84 23.79 2.35 6.92
CA TYR A 84 25.04 2.33 6.16
C TYR A 84 24.92 1.54 4.85
N TYR A 85 23.73 1.03 4.54
CA TYR A 85 23.39 0.29 3.35
C TYR A 85 21.92 0.55 3.01
N GLU A 86 21.55 0.28 1.76
CA GLU A 86 20.18 0.41 1.27
C GLU A 86 19.33 -0.78 1.74
N ASP A 87 18.21 -0.50 2.39
CA ASP A 87 17.24 -1.50 2.85
C ASP A 87 15.85 -1.18 2.30
N TYR A 88 15.73 -1.25 0.97
CA TYR A 88 14.51 -0.84 0.26
C TYR A 88 13.28 -1.65 0.67
N THR A 89 13.42 -2.90 1.09
CA THR A 89 12.31 -3.72 1.59
C THR A 89 11.77 -3.16 2.91
N GLU A 90 12.64 -2.90 3.91
CA GLU A 90 12.19 -2.31 5.18
C GLU A 90 11.57 -0.93 4.97
N TRP A 91 12.21 -0.10 4.14
CA TRP A 91 11.74 1.27 3.90
C TRP A 91 10.42 1.28 3.12
N SER A 92 10.19 0.31 2.25
CA SER A 92 8.94 0.18 1.48
C SER A 92 7.78 -0.20 2.39
N SER A 93 7.98 -1.18 3.26
CA SER A 93 6.98 -1.56 4.27
C SER A 93 6.62 -0.37 5.17
N ARG A 94 7.62 0.36 5.68
CA ARG A 94 7.39 1.56 6.50
C ARG A 94 6.66 2.67 5.74
N ALA A 95 7.01 2.89 4.47
CA ALA A 95 6.32 3.87 3.63
C ALA A 95 4.84 3.49 3.45
N LEU A 96 4.55 2.22 3.18
CA LEU A 96 3.18 1.74 3.00
C LEU A 96 2.35 1.84 4.28
N ASP A 97 2.92 1.47 5.43
CA ASP A 97 2.27 1.64 6.74
C ASP A 97 1.87 3.10 7.00
N GLU A 98 2.74 4.05 6.67
CA GLU A 98 2.46 5.46 6.85
C GLU A 98 1.37 5.96 5.90
N LEU A 99 1.43 5.58 4.63
CA LEU A 99 0.42 5.96 3.64
C LEU A 99 -0.97 5.42 4.03
N THR A 100 -1.04 4.16 4.47
CA THR A 100 -2.31 3.53 4.89
C THR A 100 -2.79 4.02 6.27
N SER A 101 -1.91 4.64 7.07
CA SER A 101 -2.30 5.38 8.28
C SER A 101 -2.85 6.79 8.00
N GLY A 102 -2.74 7.26 6.75
CA GLY A 102 -3.20 8.58 6.32
C GLY A 102 -2.14 9.69 6.37
N SER A 103 -0.86 9.32 6.45
CA SER A 103 0.27 10.24 6.52
C SER A 103 0.97 10.37 5.16
N ASP A 104 1.57 11.54 4.90
CA ASP A 104 2.36 11.76 3.69
C ASP A 104 3.79 11.23 3.85
N VAL A 105 4.31 10.62 2.78
CA VAL A 105 5.66 10.07 2.70
C VAL A 105 6.43 10.79 1.61
N TRP A 106 7.66 11.21 1.90
CA TRP A 106 8.58 11.73 0.90
C TRP A 106 9.76 10.78 0.71
N VAL A 107 10.05 10.45 -0.54
CA VAL A 107 11.24 9.68 -0.95
C VAL A 107 12.07 10.53 -1.90
N GLU A 108 13.35 10.66 -1.61
CA GLU A 108 14.29 11.36 -2.48
C GLU A 108 14.27 10.76 -3.89
N PRO A 109 14.09 11.55 -4.96
CA PRO A 109 13.80 11.01 -6.29
C PRO A 109 14.81 9.98 -6.82
N HIS A 110 16.10 10.13 -6.52
CA HIS A 110 17.10 9.16 -6.98
C HIS A 110 17.10 7.84 -6.21
N LEU A 111 16.59 7.82 -4.96
CA LEU A 111 16.41 6.58 -4.21
C LEU A 111 15.14 5.85 -4.65
N TRP A 112 14.13 6.60 -5.11
CA TRP A 112 12.88 6.01 -5.56
C TRP A 112 13.09 5.04 -6.72
N ASP A 113 13.94 5.36 -7.69
CA ASP A 113 14.19 4.53 -8.86
C ASP A 113 14.64 3.10 -8.49
N ASP A 114 15.39 2.95 -7.39
CA ASP A 114 15.84 1.66 -6.88
C ASP A 114 14.82 1.02 -5.92
N MET A 115 14.06 1.83 -5.18
CA MET A 115 13.05 1.41 -4.19
C MET A 115 11.71 0.97 -4.82
N GLU A 116 11.34 1.51 -5.98
CA GLU A 116 10.00 1.37 -6.58
C GLU A 116 9.56 -0.08 -6.76
N TYR A 117 10.50 -0.98 -7.08
CA TYR A 117 10.19 -2.39 -7.26
C TYR A 117 9.71 -3.04 -5.97
N GLU A 118 10.46 -2.84 -4.87
CA GLU A 118 10.12 -3.38 -3.55
C GLU A 118 8.82 -2.74 -3.04
N PHE A 119 8.63 -1.45 -3.26
CA PHE A 119 7.40 -0.76 -2.86
C PHE A 119 6.17 -1.26 -3.60
N ASN A 120 6.25 -1.49 -4.91
CA ASN A 120 5.14 -2.04 -5.67
C ASN A 120 4.80 -3.48 -5.26
N TYR A 121 5.82 -4.27 -4.86
CA TYR A 121 5.59 -5.61 -4.32
C TYR A 121 4.82 -5.56 -2.99
N GLU A 122 5.23 -4.68 -2.07
CA GLU A 122 4.52 -4.48 -0.79
C GLU A 122 3.08 -3.97 -1.01
N LEU A 123 2.88 -3.04 -1.96
CA LEU A 123 1.55 -2.57 -2.36
C LEU A 123 0.64 -3.69 -2.86
N GLU A 124 1.17 -4.59 -3.70
CA GLU A 124 0.42 -5.73 -4.22
C GLU A 124 0.01 -6.69 -3.09
N GLN A 125 0.94 -7.00 -2.16
CA GLN A 125 0.62 -7.85 -1.01
C GLN A 125 -0.47 -7.24 -0.13
N TRP A 126 -0.35 -5.95 0.18
CA TRP A 126 -1.37 -5.23 0.95
C TRP A 126 -2.73 -5.24 0.24
N TRP A 127 -2.75 -5.04 -1.08
CA TRP A 127 -4.00 -5.06 -1.83
C TRP A 127 -4.68 -6.43 -1.81
N GLN A 128 -3.92 -7.53 -1.88
CA GLN A 128 -4.50 -8.88 -1.81
C GLN A 128 -5.26 -9.09 -0.49
N ASP A 129 -4.71 -8.60 0.63
CA ASP A 129 -5.38 -8.65 1.93
C ASP A 129 -6.67 -7.82 1.93
N VAL A 130 -6.61 -6.56 1.43
CA VAL A 130 -7.79 -5.68 1.32
C VAL A 130 -8.86 -6.26 0.39
N TYR A 131 -8.47 -6.80 -0.76
CA TYR A 131 -9.39 -7.36 -1.74
C TYR A 131 -10.06 -8.63 -1.20
N GLN A 132 -9.34 -9.46 -0.44
CA GLN A 132 -9.91 -10.62 0.23
C GLN A 132 -10.99 -10.21 1.24
N GLU A 133 -10.75 -9.15 2.03
CA GLU A 133 -11.76 -8.60 2.95
C GLU A 133 -13.00 -8.11 2.17
N LEU A 134 -12.81 -7.34 1.09
CA LEU A 134 -13.90 -6.88 0.23
C LEU A 134 -14.69 -8.04 -0.39
N PHE A 135 -14.00 -9.11 -0.79
CA PHE A 135 -14.60 -10.32 -1.34
C PHE A 135 -15.49 -11.02 -0.33
N ASP A 136 -14.99 -11.22 0.89
CA ASP A 136 -15.74 -11.87 1.96
C ASP A 136 -16.95 -11.02 2.39
N GLU A 137 -16.79 -9.70 2.51
CA GLU A 137 -17.91 -8.79 2.78
C GLU A 137 -18.98 -8.84 1.69
N LYS A 138 -18.57 -8.86 0.41
CA LYS A 138 -19.49 -8.94 -0.72
C LYS A 138 -20.20 -10.29 -0.79
N LYS A 139 -19.51 -11.38 -0.47
CA LYS A 139 -20.07 -12.72 -0.35
C LYS A 139 -21.18 -12.74 0.68
N ASP A 140 -20.92 -12.24 1.88
CA ASP A 140 -21.90 -12.18 2.96
C ASP A 140 -23.11 -11.31 2.58
N GLU A 141 -22.89 -10.14 1.98
CA GLU A 141 -23.96 -9.27 1.49
C GLU A 141 -24.89 -10.00 0.49
N LEU A 142 -24.31 -10.74 -0.46
CA LEU A 142 -25.07 -11.47 -1.47
C LEU A 142 -25.84 -12.64 -0.87
N LEU A 143 -25.30 -13.34 0.13
CA LEU A 143 -26.01 -14.41 0.83
C LEU A 143 -27.17 -13.86 1.67
N ASP A 144 -26.96 -12.74 2.36
CA ASP A 144 -27.97 -12.07 3.19
C ASP A 144 -29.14 -11.49 2.38
N SER A 145 -28.91 -11.15 1.11
CA SER A 145 -29.98 -10.70 0.19
C SER A 145 -31.10 -11.74 0.02
N GLY A 146 -30.79 -13.02 0.25
CA GLY A 146 -31.72 -14.14 0.06
C GLY A 146 -31.91 -14.58 -1.39
N ASP A 147 -31.31 -13.87 -2.36
CA ASP A 147 -31.32 -14.22 -3.79
C ASP A 147 -30.30 -15.33 -4.13
N TYR A 148 -29.29 -15.50 -3.28
CA TYR A 148 -28.20 -16.46 -3.46
C TYR A 148 -28.18 -17.55 -2.39
N TYR A 149 -27.47 -18.64 -2.67
CA TYR A 149 -27.11 -19.68 -1.70
C TYR A 149 -25.72 -20.24 -2.00
N GLU A 150 -25.06 -20.77 -0.98
CA GLU A 150 -23.80 -21.52 -1.11
C GLU A 150 -24.09 -23.02 -0.99
N GLU A 151 -23.42 -23.85 -1.80
CA GLU A 151 -23.45 -25.29 -1.60
C GLU A 151 -22.74 -25.60 -0.28
N LYS A 152 -23.42 -26.29 0.64
CA LYS A 152 -22.75 -26.78 1.84
C LYS A 152 -21.72 -27.81 1.41
N GLU A 153 -20.45 -27.57 1.69
CA GLU A 153 -19.45 -28.63 1.67
C GLU A 153 -19.94 -29.75 2.62
N GLU A 154 -20.28 -30.92 2.07
CA GLU A 154 -20.54 -32.11 2.88
C GLU A 154 -19.19 -32.57 3.46
N GLU A 155 -18.96 -32.30 4.76
CA GLU A 155 -17.86 -32.88 5.56
C GLU A 155 -17.87 -34.42 5.59
#